data_AF-A0A1Y1KCE3-F1
#
_entry.id   AF-A0A1Y1KCE3-F1
#
_cell.length_a   1.000
_cell.length_b   1.000
_cell.length_c   1.000
_cell.angle_alpha   90.00
_cell.angle_beta   90.00
_cell.angle_gamma   90.00
#
_symmetry.space_group_name_H-M   'P 1'
#
loop_
_entity.id
_entity.type
_entity.pdbx_description
1 polymer ?
#
loop_
_entity_poly.entity_id
_entity_poly.type
_entity_poly.pdbx_seq_one_letter_code
_entity_poly.pdbx_strand_id
1 'polypeptide(L)'
;DNMLYHSIVAATALLGLAAAQVHTDCNPMERDCPANPAFGTDHNFNFNITPSSDLWETTAGTVSYDAKTGAAFTINKQGDSPTIRTKFYFFFGRTEIHLKVAPGRGIVSSMMWLSDDLDEVDWEFLGSNKTFATTNYFGKGRQDFKNGGSHPMTGMQDDYHNYTTVWTKDSIEWFIDGNHVRTLNS
;
A
#
# COMPACT_ATOMS: atom_id res chain seq x y z
N ASP A 1 50.87 -3.79 24.08
CA ASP A 1 49.89 -4.59 23.33
C ASP A 1 48.48 -4.05 23.48
N ASN A 2 47.85 -3.95 22.33
CA ASN A 2 46.61 -3.28 21.99
C ASN A 2 45.40 -3.93 22.66
N MET A 3 44.45 -3.17 23.19
CA MET A 3 43.02 -3.54 23.12
C MET A 3 42.11 -2.35 23.42
N LEU A 4 41.78 -1.61 22.35
CA LEU A 4 40.67 -0.66 22.29
C LEU A 4 39.34 -1.44 22.30
N TYR A 5 38.58 -1.34 23.38
CA TYR A 5 37.19 -1.80 23.44
C TYR A 5 36.32 -0.87 22.58
N HIS A 6 35.97 -1.31 21.38
CA HIS A 6 34.92 -0.68 20.58
C HIS A 6 33.56 -1.19 21.07
N SER A 7 32.88 -0.39 21.88
CA SER A 7 31.48 -0.61 22.19
C SER A 7 30.64 -0.37 20.93
N ILE A 8 30.17 -1.45 20.31
CA ILE A 8 29.21 -1.39 19.22
C ILE A 8 27.86 -0.98 19.83
N VAL A 9 27.46 0.27 19.65
CA VAL A 9 26.09 0.71 19.95
C VAL A 9 25.20 0.18 18.83
N ALA A 10 24.48 -0.91 19.12
CA ALA A 10 23.40 -1.37 18.26
C ALA A 10 22.28 -0.32 18.29
N ALA A 11 22.19 0.50 17.23
CA ALA A 11 21.06 1.39 17.03
C ALA A 11 19.85 0.54 16.63
N THR A 12 19.06 0.11 17.61
CA THR A 12 17.72 -0.43 17.38
C THR A 12 16.88 0.68 16.75
N ALA A 13 16.69 0.61 15.44
CA ALA A 13 15.66 1.38 14.77
C ALA A 13 14.31 0.94 15.36
N LEU A 14 13.81 1.72 16.33
CA LEU A 14 12.41 1.67 16.72
C LEU A 14 11.60 2.08 15.50
N LEU A 15 11.23 1.08 14.69
CA LEU A 15 10.10 1.18 13.77
C LEU A 15 8.89 1.46 14.65
N GLY A 16 8.48 2.73 14.72
CA GLY A 16 7.20 3.08 15.30
C GLY A 16 6.13 2.43 14.43
N LEU A 17 5.59 1.30 14.88
CA LEU A 17 4.42 0.69 14.29
C LEU A 17 3.26 1.64 14.56
N ALA A 18 2.92 2.48 13.58
CA ALA A 18 1.61 3.10 13.57
C ALA A 18 0.60 1.96 13.44
N ALA A 19 -0.09 1.62 14.53
CA ALA A 19 -1.19 0.66 14.50
C ALA A 19 -2.41 1.34 13.88
N ALA A 20 -2.38 1.54 12.56
CA ALA A 20 -3.60 1.81 11.80
C ALA A 20 -4.33 0.47 11.65
N GLN A 21 -5.18 0.12 12.63
CA GLN A 21 -6.03 -1.07 12.48
C GLN A 21 -7.12 -0.77 11.45
N VAL A 22 -7.14 -1.56 10.38
CA VAL A 22 -8.25 -1.59 9.43
C VAL A 22 -9.54 -2.01 10.14
N HIS A 23 -10.67 -1.49 9.69
CA HIS A 23 -11.99 -1.86 10.18
C HIS A 23 -12.95 -2.05 9.00
N THR A 24 -14.05 -2.74 9.28
CA THR A 24 -15.14 -3.02 8.35
C THR A 24 -16.46 -2.65 9.04
N ASP A 25 -17.40 -2.07 8.29
CA ASP A 25 -18.73 -1.78 8.81
C ASP A 25 -19.57 -3.06 8.95
N CYS A 26 -19.28 -4.07 8.12
CA CYS A 26 -19.98 -5.35 8.13
C CYS A 26 -19.00 -6.48 7.79
N ASN A 27 -18.68 -7.32 8.78
CA ASN A 27 -17.85 -8.50 8.56
C ASN A 27 -18.71 -9.71 8.15
N PRO A 28 -18.56 -10.25 6.92
CA PRO A 28 -19.38 -11.36 6.43
C PRO A 28 -19.09 -12.70 7.12
N MET A 29 -18.01 -12.80 7.91
CA MET A 29 -17.77 -13.98 8.76
C MET A 29 -18.61 -13.96 10.05
N GLU A 30 -19.17 -12.81 10.42
CA GLU A 30 -19.91 -12.63 11.67
C GLU A 30 -21.42 -12.46 11.45
N ARG A 31 -21.84 -11.98 10.28
CA ARG A 31 -23.24 -11.68 9.95
C ARG A 31 -23.48 -11.60 8.45
N ASP A 32 -24.75 -11.57 8.05
CA ASP A 32 -25.13 -11.28 6.67
C ASP A 32 -24.86 -9.81 6.34
N CYS A 33 -24.10 -9.59 5.27
CA CYS A 33 -23.71 -8.26 4.79
C CYS A 33 -24.33 -7.96 3.42
N PRO A 34 -24.56 -6.67 3.09
CA PRO A 34 -24.92 -6.28 1.74
C PRO A 34 -23.88 -6.74 0.71
N ALA A 35 -24.31 -7.03 -0.51
CA ALA A 35 -23.40 -7.39 -1.57
C ALA A 35 -22.52 -6.20 -1.96
N ASN A 36 -21.22 -6.46 -2.11
CA ASN A 36 -20.26 -5.46 -2.54
C ASN A 36 -20.43 -5.09 -4.02
N PRO A 37 -20.39 -3.78 -4.38
CA PRO A 37 -20.41 -3.38 -5.77
C PRO A 37 -19.22 -3.97 -6.53
N ALA A 38 -19.47 -4.71 -7.60
CA ALA A 38 -18.42 -5.41 -8.33
C ALA A 38 -17.83 -4.56 -9.45
N PHE A 39 -16.52 -4.67 -9.63
CA PHE A 39 -15.78 -4.17 -10.78
C PHE A 39 -15.68 -5.25 -11.85
N GLY A 40 -16.60 -5.23 -12.80
CA GLY A 40 -16.74 -6.27 -13.83
C GLY A 40 -16.01 -5.98 -15.15
N THR A 41 -15.09 -5.03 -15.18
CA THR A 41 -14.39 -4.58 -16.40
C THR A 41 -12.89 -4.44 -16.16
N ASP A 42 -12.12 -4.13 -17.20
CA ASP A 42 -10.80 -3.52 -17.08
C ASP A 42 -10.93 -2.00 -17.17
N HIS A 43 -10.02 -1.26 -16.52
CA HIS A 43 -9.97 0.20 -16.65
C HIS A 43 -8.57 0.72 -16.33
N ASN A 44 -8.17 1.77 -17.06
CA ASN A 44 -7.01 2.59 -16.72
C ASN A 44 -7.49 3.93 -16.15
N PHE A 45 -7.25 4.15 -14.86
CA PHE A 45 -7.57 5.42 -14.20
C PHE A 45 -6.41 6.41 -14.37
N ASN A 46 -6.63 7.44 -15.18
CA ASN A 46 -5.68 8.54 -15.33
C ASN A 46 -5.98 9.64 -14.30
N PHE A 47 -5.14 9.74 -13.27
CA PHE A 47 -5.28 10.70 -12.18
C PHE A 47 -4.75 12.11 -12.49
N ASN A 48 -4.41 12.42 -13.74
CA ASN A 48 -4.07 13.80 -14.17
C ASN A 48 -5.30 14.72 -14.15
N ILE A 49 -6.48 14.15 -13.95
CA ILE A 49 -7.74 14.84 -13.66
C ILE A 49 -8.37 14.21 -12.41
N THR A 50 -9.32 14.92 -11.80
CA THR A 50 -10.13 14.36 -10.73
C THR A 50 -10.89 13.12 -11.23
N PRO A 51 -10.77 11.96 -10.56
CA PRO A 51 -11.49 10.75 -10.95
C PRO A 51 -13.00 10.93 -10.71
N SER A 52 -13.82 10.15 -11.43
CA SER A 52 -15.28 10.19 -11.23
C SER A 52 -15.63 9.82 -9.79
N SER A 53 -16.49 10.63 -9.16
CA SER A 53 -17.06 10.36 -7.85
C SER A 53 -17.99 9.16 -7.83
N ASP A 54 -18.37 8.62 -8.99
CA ASP A 54 -19.16 7.39 -9.07
C ASP A 54 -18.32 6.15 -8.75
N LEU A 55 -16.99 6.25 -8.96
CA LEU A 55 -16.06 5.13 -8.84
C LEU A 55 -15.07 5.30 -7.68
N TRP A 56 -14.75 6.55 -7.32
CA TRP A 56 -13.77 6.87 -6.30
C TRP A 56 -14.38 7.78 -5.24
N GLU A 57 -13.90 7.66 -4.01
CA GLU A 57 -14.22 8.54 -2.90
C GLU A 57 -12.96 8.92 -2.14
N THR A 58 -12.98 10.11 -1.55
CA THR A 58 -11.97 10.54 -0.57
C THR A 58 -12.46 10.17 0.81
N THR A 59 -11.76 9.26 1.50
CA THR A 59 -12.14 8.79 2.84
C THR A 59 -11.46 9.57 3.95
N ALA A 60 -10.33 10.22 3.66
CA ALA A 60 -9.62 11.07 4.61
C ALA A 60 -8.83 12.16 3.88
N GLY A 61 -8.67 13.32 4.53
CA GLY A 61 -7.90 14.46 4.01
C GLY A 61 -8.42 14.99 2.66
N THR A 62 -7.51 15.60 1.91
CA THR A 62 -7.77 16.13 0.56
C THR A 62 -6.71 15.61 -0.39
N VAL A 63 -7.14 15.13 -1.56
CA VAL A 63 -6.25 14.79 -2.69
C VAL A 63 -6.42 15.84 -3.78
N SER A 64 -5.33 16.45 -4.20
CA SER A 64 -5.29 17.36 -5.35
C SER A 64 -4.85 16.62 -6.61
N TYR A 65 -5.35 17.03 -7.77
CA TYR A 65 -5.03 16.40 -9.05
C TYR A 65 -4.37 17.42 -9.96
N ASP A 66 -3.18 17.09 -10.47
CA ASP A 66 -2.40 17.93 -11.35
C ASP A 66 -2.25 17.29 -12.74
N ALA A 67 -2.36 18.11 -13.78
CA ALA A 67 -2.35 17.66 -15.17
C ALA A 67 -1.04 17.00 -15.61
N LYS A 68 0.06 17.15 -14.85
CA LYS A 68 1.37 16.57 -15.15
C LYS A 68 1.78 15.46 -14.18
N THR A 69 1.36 15.57 -12.92
CA THR A 69 1.85 14.72 -11.82
C THR A 69 0.77 13.85 -11.18
N GLY A 70 -0.48 13.95 -11.64
CA GLY A 70 -1.54 13.07 -11.19
C GLY A 70 -2.08 13.44 -9.80
N ALA A 71 -2.56 12.43 -9.06
CA ALA A 71 -3.04 12.58 -7.69
C ALA A 71 -1.88 12.84 -6.72
N ALA A 72 -2.02 13.86 -5.86
CA ALA A 72 -1.05 14.19 -4.83
C ALA A 72 -1.62 13.96 -3.41
N PHE A 73 -0.94 13.10 -2.67
CA PHE A 73 -1.25 12.71 -1.29
C PHE A 73 -0.30 13.44 -0.34
N THR A 74 -0.63 14.70 -0.01
CA THR A 74 0.29 15.59 0.73
C THR A 74 0.13 15.47 2.24
N ILE A 75 1.24 15.26 2.95
CA ILE A 75 1.32 15.34 4.42
C ILE A 75 2.03 16.65 4.79
N ASN A 76 1.29 17.62 5.31
CA ASN A 76 1.84 18.93 5.72
C ASN A 76 1.99 19.04 7.24
N LYS A 77 1.09 18.41 7.99
CA LYS A 77 1.05 18.48 9.46
C LYS A 77 0.55 17.17 10.06
N GLN A 78 0.71 17.05 11.37
CA GLN A 78 0.16 15.94 12.13
C GLN A 78 -1.35 15.80 11.88
N GLY A 79 -1.79 14.57 11.65
CA GLY A 79 -3.19 14.24 11.37
C GLY A 79 -3.56 14.23 9.88
N ASP A 80 -2.68 14.73 9.00
CA ASP A 80 -2.88 14.56 7.57
C ASP A 80 -2.71 13.07 7.21
N SER A 81 -3.71 12.50 6.54
CA SER A 81 -3.70 11.15 5.99
C SER A 81 -4.63 11.13 4.78
N PRO A 82 -4.29 11.81 3.68
CA PRO A 82 -5.10 11.83 2.48
C PRO A 82 -5.27 10.41 1.94
N THR A 83 -6.50 9.99 1.73
CA THR A 83 -6.83 8.64 1.28
C THR A 83 -7.99 8.70 0.29
N ILE A 84 -7.84 8.03 -0.84
CA ILE A 84 -8.94 7.71 -1.75
C ILE A 84 -9.17 6.21 -1.80
N ARG A 85 -10.41 5.81 -2.06
CA ARG A 85 -10.83 4.41 -2.12
C ARG A 85 -11.76 4.20 -3.30
N THR A 86 -11.69 3.03 -3.92
CA THR A 86 -12.69 2.60 -4.93
C THR A 86 -14.02 2.32 -4.24
N LYS A 87 -15.13 2.73 -4.87
CA LYS A 87 -16.49 2.37 -4.42
C LYS A 87 -16.91 0.96 -4.84
N PHE A 88 -16.04 0.27 -5.56
CA PHE A 88 -16.19 -1.09 -6.02
C PHE A 88 -15.11 -1.99 -5.44
N TYR A 89 -15.38 -3.28 -5.49
CA TYR A 89 -14.48 -4.37 -5.18
C TYR A 89 -14.14 -5.11 -6.46
N PHE A 90 -12.97 -5.74 -6.49
CA PHE A 90 -12.57 -6.65 -7.54
C PHE A 90 -12.33 -8.03 -6.92
N PHE A 91 -12.46 -9.10 -7.70
CA PHE A 91 -12.29 -10.46 -7.19
C PHE A 91 -11.36 -11.24 -8.11
N PHE A 92 -10.14 -11.47 -7.62
CA PHE A 92 -8.98 -11.83 -8.43
C PHE A 92 -8.68 -10.81 -9.54
N GLY A 93 -7.54 -10.95 -10.20
CA GLY A 93 -7.13 -10.09 -11.31
C GLY A 93 -5.80 -9.40 -11.03
N ARG A 94 -5.68 -8.14 -11.45
CA ARG A 94 -4.42 -7.41 -11.47
C ARG A 94 -4.68 -5.93 -11.20
N THR A 95 -3.88 -5.34 -10.32
CA THR A 95 -3.80 -3.88 -10.19
C THR A 95 -2.40 -3.41 -10.49
N GLU A 96 -2.29 -2.25 -11.14
CA GLU A 96 -1.03 -1.55 -11.37
C GLU A 96 -1.15 -0.12 -10.86
N ILE A 97 -0.21 0.32 -10.03
CA ILE A 97 -0.09 1.71 -9.62
C ILE A 97 1.23 2.29 -10.10
N HIS A 98 1.15 3.41 -10.81
CA HIS A 98 2.32 4.23 -11.12
C HIS A 98 2.48 5.24 -10.00
N LEU A 99 3.48 5.04 -9.14
CA LEU A 99 3.64 5.80 -7.90
C LEU A 99 5.05 6.37 -7.81
N LYS A 100 5.13 7.67 -7.48
CA LYS A 100 6.33 8.29 -6.91
C LYS A 100 6.11 8.48 -5.41
N VAL A 101 6.96 7.83 -4.61
CA VAL A 101 6.84 7.76 -3.15
C VAL A 101 7.13 9.11 -2.51
N ALA A 102 6.34 9.48 -1.51
CA ALA A 102 6.57 10.70 -0.75
C ALA A 102 7.85 10.58 0.10
N PRO A 103 8.78 11.54 0.03
CA PRO A 103 9.96 11.54 0.90
C PRO A 103 9.61 12.02 2.31
N GLY A 104 10.43 11.65 3.28
CA GLY A 104 10.35 12.18 4.64
C GLY A 104 10.35 11.10 5.72
N ARG A 105 10.99 11.40 6.85
CA ARG A 105 11.04 10.48 7.99
C ARG A 105 9.65 10.35 8.61
N GLY A 106 9.19 9.10 8.74
CA GLY A 106 7.87 8.78 9.29
C GLY A 106 6.71 8.97 8.32
N ILE A 107 6.98 9.33 7.05
CA ILE A 107 5.97 9.35 6.00
C ILE A 107 5.86 7.96 5.39
N VAL A 108 4.63 7.49 5.20
CA VAL A 108 4.33 6.23 4.52
C VAL A 108 3.48 6.55 3.30
N SER A 109 3.87 6.03 2.14
CA SER A 109 2.99 5.92 0.97
C SER A 109 2.50 4.48 0.90
N SER A 110 1.22 4.27 0.63
CA SER A 110 0.64 2.91 0.58
C SER A 110 -0.38 2.74 -0.53
N MET A 111 -0.46 1.50 -1.03
CA MET A 111 -1.57 1.00 -1.85
C MET A 111 -2.04 -0.28 -1.17
N MET A 112 -3.31 -0.35 -0.81
CA MET A 112 -3.87 -1.47 -0.05
C MET A 112 -5.13 -1.99 -0.71
N TRP A 113 -5.23 -3.30 -0.83
CA TRP A 113 -6.47 -4.02 -1.03
C TRP A 113 -7.00 -4.43 0.34
N LEU A 114 -8.30 -4.24 0.57
CA LEU A 114 -8.94 -4.60 1.82
C LEU A 114 -10.34 -5.13 1.53
N SER A 115 -10.61 -6.37 1.94
CA SER A 115 -11.96 -6.94 1.92
C SER A 115 -12.73 -6.63 3.20
N ASP A 116 -14.04 -6.87 3.17
CA ASP A 116 -14.89 -6.67 4.34
C ASP A 116 -14.69 -7.71 5.44
N ASP A 117 -14.07 -8.86 5.14
CA ASP A 117 -13.60 -9.82 6.15
C ASP A 117 -12.17 -9.54 6.62
N LEU A 118 -11.57 -8.44 6.16
CA LEU A 118 -10.22 -7.98 6.50
C LEU A 118 -9.10 -8.88 5.96
N ASP A 119 -9.30 -9.54 4.81
CA ASP A 119 -8.19 -9.95 3.97
C ASP A 119 -7.54 -8.68 3.37
N GLU A 120 -6.22 -8.56 3.53
CA GLU A 120 -5.44 -7.36 3.23
C GLU A 120 -4.21 -7.72 2.40
N VAL A 121 -3.92 -6.94 1.36
CA VAL A 121 -2.69 -7.03 0.57
C VAL A 121 -2.22 -5.63 0.29
N ASP A 122 -0.95 -5.34 0.56
CA ASP A 122 -0.44 -3.98 0.45
C ASP A 122 0.94 -3.89 -0.20
N TRP A 123 1.17 -2.69 -0.73
CA TRP A 123 2.47 -2.08 -0.88
C TRP A 123 2.61 -0.97 0.15
N GLU A 124 3.72 -0.94 0.86
CA GLU A 124 4.09 0.13 1.77
C GLU A 124 5.48 0.66 1.41
N PHE A 125 5.64 1.98 1.50
CA PHE A 125 6.89 2.66 1.20
C PHE A 125 7.21 3.67 2.30
N LEU A 126 8.35 3.48 2.95
CA LEU A 126 8.85 4.42 3.95
C LEU A 126 9.56 5.58 3.25
N GLY A 127 9.13 6.82 3.48
CA GLY A 127 9.70 8.01 2.86
C GLY A 127 11.17 8.29 3.24
N SER A 128 11.66 7.69 4.32
CA SER A 128 13.08 7.72 4.70
C SER A 128 13.91 6.61 4.07
N ASN A 129 13.28 5.61 3.45
CA ASN A 129 13.96 4.46 2.87
C ASN A 129 14.12 4.62 1.36
N LYS A 130 15.36 4.57 0.88
CA LYS A 130 15.70 4.68 -0.54
C LYS A 130 16.15 3.36 -1.17
N THR A 131 16.02 2.24 -0.45
CA THR A 131 16.72 0.99 -0.80
C THR A 131 15.82 -0.22 -0.97
N PHE A 132 14.55 -0.17 -0.54
CA PHE A 132 13.61 -1.26 -0.75
C PHE A 132 12.15 -0.82 -0.70
N ALA A 133 11.29 -1.48 -1.47
CA ALA A 133 9.84 -1.44 -1.30
C ALA A 133 9.42 -2.52 -0.29
N THR A 134 8.31 -2.32 0.43
CA THR A 134 7.75 -3.37 1.29
C THR A 134 6.38 -3.82 0.81
N THR A 135 6.07 -5.09 1.06
CA THR A 135 4.78 -5.72 0.75
C THR A 135 4.33 -6.49 1.97
N ASN A 136 3.03 -6.54 2.22
CA ASN A 136 2.50 -7.33 3.31
C ASN A 136 1.14 -7.96 2.93
N TYR A 137 0.69 -8.87 3.80
CA TYR A 137 -0.61 -9.52 3.70
C TYR A 137 -1.12 -9.88 5.09
N PHE A 138 -2.42 -9.66 5.31
CA PHE A 138 -3.16 -10.21 6.44
C PHE A 138 -4.36 -11.01 5.95
N GLY A 139 -4.61 -12.13 6.62
CA GLY A 139 -5.77 -12.97 6.35
C GLY A 139 -6.81 -12.85 7.44
N LYS A 140 -8.01 -12.38 7.09
CA LYS A 140 -9.18 -12.32 7.99
C LYS A 140 -8.95 -11.48 9.24
N GLY A 141 -8.23 -10.37 9.07
CA GLY A 141 -7.88 -9.45 10.16
C GLY A 141 -6.87 -10.02 11.16
N ARG A 142 -6.29 -11.21 10.89
CA ARG A 142 -5.29 -11.82 11.77
C ARG A 142 -3.94 -11.20 11.52
N GLN A 143 -3.46 -10.43 12.50
CA GLN A 143 -2.16 -9.78 12.44
C GLN A 143 -1.03 -10.81 12.60
N ASP A 144 -0.32 -11.10 11.51
CA ASP A 144 0.96 -11.78 11.52
C ASP A 144 2.04 -10.88 10.91
N PHE A 145 2.83 -10.27 11.79
CA PHE A 145 3.89 -9.33 11.42
C PHE A 145 5.10 -9.99 10.76
N LYS A 146 5.09 -11.32 10.53
CA LYS A 146 6.14 -12.05 9.82
C LYS A 146 5.88 -12.17 8.32
N ASN A 147 4.70 -11.75 7.85
CA ASN A 147 4.31 -11.82 6.44
C ASN A 147 4.93 -10.70 5.58
N GLY A 148 5.65 -9.76 6.17
CA GLY A 148 6.32 -8.69 5.43
C GLY A 148 7.40 -9.20 4.49
N GLY A 149 7.46 -8.63 3.29
CA GLY A 149 8.54 -8.82 2.32
C GLY A 149 9.21 -7.49 2.01
N SER A 150 10.55 -7.46 1.92
CA SER A 150 11.33 -6.29 1.51
C SER A 150 12.05 -6.57 0.20
N HIS A 151 11.85 -5.69 -0.78
CA HIS A 151 12.29 -5.89 -2.17
C HIS A 151 13.28 -4.80 -2.58
N PRO A 152 14.54 -5.13 -2.88
CA PRO A 152 15.56 -4.15 -3.24
C PRO A 152 15.13 -3.25 -4.41
N MET A 153 15.17 -1.94 -4.20
CA MET A 153 14.79 -0.95 -5.19
C MET A 153 15.31 0.44 -4.80
N THR A 154 15.76 1.21 -5.79
CA THR A 154 16.17 2.61 -5.63
C THR A 154 15.35 3.52 -6.54
N GLY A 155 15.33 4.82 -6.27
CA GLY A 155 14.66 5.80 -7.15
C GLY A 155 13.17 6.01 -6.86
N MET A 156 12.59 5.30 -5.88
CA MET A 156 11.16 5.34 -5.56
C MET A 156 10.63 6.75 -5.25
N GLN A 157 11.46 7.63 -4.68
CA GLN A 157 11.11 9.03 -4.40
C GLN A 157 11.52 9.99 -5.53
N ASP A 158 12.35 9.54 -6.46
CA ASP A 158 12.93 10.37 -7.51
C ASP A 158 12.00 10.41 -8.74
N ASP A 159 11.40 9.27 -9.10
CA ASP A 159 10.47 9.16 -10.24
C ASP A 159 9.30 8.18 -9.98
N TYR A 160 8.36 8.10 -10.91
CA TYR A 160 7.28 7.12 -10.89
C TYR A 160 7.80 5.75 -11.29
N HIS A 161 7.36 4.74 -10.53
CA HIS A 161 7.59 3.34 -10.83
C HIS A 161 6.28 2.58 -10.89
N ASN A 162 6.25 1.48 -11.66
CA ASN A 162 5.09 0.62 -11.76
C ASN A 162 5.15 -0.48 -10.69
N TYR A 163 4.23 -0.40 -9.73
CA TYR A 163 4.00 -1.46 -8.74
C TYR A 163 2.76 -2.23 -9.14
N THR A 164 2.98 -3.47 -9.51
CA THR A 164 1.93 -4.38 -9.97
C THR A 164 1.71 -5.45 -8.91
N THR A 165 0.45 -5.78 -8.66
CA THR A 165 0.07 -6.98 -7.91
C THR A 165 -0.93 -7.80 -8.70
N VAL A 166 -0.68 -9.10 -8.84
CA VAL A 166 -1.56 -10.08 -9.48
C VAL A 166 -2.11 -10.99 -8.40
N TRP A 167 -3.42 -11.22 -8.44
CA TRP A 167 -4.12 -12.07 -7.48
C TRP A 167 -4.92 -13.13 -8.21
N THR A 168 -4.61 -14.38 -7.91
CA THR A 168 -5.38 -15.55 -8.34
C THR A 168 -5.83 -16.33 -7.11
N LYS A 169 -6.62 -17.38 -7.34
CA LYS A 169 -6.98 -18.31 -6.27
C LYS A 169 -5.76 -19.06 -5.69
N ASP A 170 -4.69 -19.21 -6.47
CA ASP A 170 -3.54 -20.06 -6.13
C ASP A 170 -2.36 -19.23 -5.60
N SER A 171 -2.28 -17.94 -5.97
CA SER A 171 -1.18 -17.07 -5.59
C SER A 171 -1.51 -15.57 -5.60
N ILE A 172 -0.70 -14.81 -4.86
CA ILE A 172 -0.52 -13.38 -5.02
C ILE A 172 0.94 -13.15 -5.45
N GLU A 173 1.12 -12.36 -6.52
CA GLU A 173 2.43 -12.05 -7.09
C GLU A 173 2.64 -10.55 -7.16
N TRP A 174 3.82 -10.09 -6.79
CA TRP A 174 4.20 -8.68 -6.79
C TRP A 174 5.32 -8.42 -7.78
N PHE A 175 5.23 -7.28 -8.48
CA PHE A 175 6.21 -6.86 -9.47
C PHE A 175 6.57 -5.39 -9.30
N ILE A 176 7.83 -5.07 -9.59
CA ILE A 176 8.39 -3.72 -9.64
C ILE A 176 8.95 -3.49 -11.04
N ASP A 177 8.40 -2.51 -11.76
CA ASP A 177 8.79 -2.18 -13.14
C ASP A 177 8.80 -3.42 -14.05
N GLY A 178 7.78 -4.28 -13.89
CA GLY A 178 7.62 -5.54 -14.62
C GLY A 178 8.47 -6.70 -14.10
N ASN A 179 9.41 -6.48 -13.17
CA ASN A 179 10.22 -7.54 -12.58
C ASN A 179 9.49 -8.20 -11.40
N HIS A 180 9.34 -9.52 -11.45
CA HIS A 180 8.73 -10.28 -10.36
C HIS A 180 9.64 -10.27 -9.11
N VAL A 181 9.09 -9.88 -7.96
CA VAL A 181 9.84 -9.75 -6.70
C VAL A 181 9.34 -10.66 -5.58
N ARG A 182 8.09 -11.12 -5.64
CA ARG A 182 7.50 -11.96 -4.59
C ARG A 182 6.34 -12.79 -5.11
N THR A 183 6.27 -14.04 -4.63
CA THR A 183 5.08 -14.89 -4.70
C THR A 183 4.64 -15.24 -3.28
N LEU A 184 3.34 -15.19 -3.03
CA LEU A 184 2.66 -15.80 -1.89
C LEU A 184 1.72 -16.87 -2.46
N ASN A 185 1.95 -18.14 -2.14
CA ASN A 185 1.05 -19.22 -2.56
C ASN A 185 -0.02 -19.46 -1.48
N SER A 186 -1.19 -19.93 -1.92
CA SER A 186 -2.29 -20.39 -1.07
C SER A 186 -1.90 -21.54 -0.13
#